data_AF-A0A7R9LLR9-F1
#
_entry.id   AF-A0A7R9LLR9-F1
#
_cell.length_a   1.000
_cell.length_b   1.000
_cell.length_c   1.000
_cell.angle_alpha   90.00
_cell.angle_beta   90.00
_cell.angle_gamma   90.00
#
_symmetry.space_group_name_H-M   'P 1'
#
loop_
_entity.id
_entity.type
_entity.pdbx_description
1 polymer ?
#
loop_
_entity_poly.entity_id
_entity_poly.type
_entity_poly.pdbx_seq_one_letter_code
_entity_poly.pdbx_strand_id
1 'polypeptide(L)'
;MNNLSEHWVFSPFKLLLSNESIDFYVVHLGGFMFDLTIGFFLVWNKSRFFAYFFCLLFNSMNSRIFSIGMFPYMMISVMPVFSAYDWPKQVINLLKSKCLPSIQTVPKKRQNKLKNDKTKKDNEKRKKLSTKEKITLTSIFIYLLTQLFLPHSHWITKGYNTWTNGLYGYSWDMMVHNWKHIHTRVTVVDKSMRKFYLNPQTWTKSMRWSHHSDMVKQYAMCAQKRLIRDFNITEPSIYIDSWISLNGRFAQRVYDPRVNLVTAEWSAFKRPDWVLPILSDLTDWRQTLKQYEDNIYQQNDYNSVIFIADFPGLTLSNYIDSHFPNTSLTVLKGWLKIEMVGTGHMMYTRFMSAGDHLTLPVNTFHRLTPIRAEAAAYMYVYANTSHQMLNDVKTSAHDIQDFAVITDADRSPWIRRYL
;
A
#
# COMPACT_ATOMS: atom_id res chain seq x y z
N MET A 1 6.00 -10.38 -2.00
CA MET A 1 6.28 -10.87 -0.63
C MET A 1 6.74 -12.29 -0.84
N ASN A 2 8.05 -12.50 -0.87
CA ASN A 2 8.59 -13.86 -0.95
C ASN A 2 8.76 -14.34 0.49
N ASN A 3 8.47 -15.61 0.76
CA ASN A 3 8.71 -16.32 2.02
C ASN A 3 7.83 -15.90 3.22
N LEU A 4 6.50 -15.90 3.04
CA LEU A 4 5.56 -15.70 4.17
C LEU A 4 5.68 -16.84 5.20
N SER A 5 6.02 -18.04 4.74
CA SER A 5 6.32 -19.23 5.51
C SER A 5 7.42 -19.07 6.55
N GLU A 6 8.32 -18.09 6.39
CA GLU A 6 9.37 -17.82 7.40
C GLU A 6 8.79 -17.30 8.71
N HIS A 7 7.63 -16.63 8.67
CA HIS A 7 6.99 -16.05 9.84
C HIS A 7 6.61 -17.10 10.89
N TRP A 8 6.80 -16.78 12.18
CA TRP A 8 6.61 -17.72 13.30
C TRP A 8 5.21 -18.32 13.41
N VAL A 9 4.20 -17.64 12.87
CA VAL A 9 2.81 -18.13 12.80
C VAL A 9 2.73 -19.47 12.08
N PHE A 10 3.65 -19.74 11.14
CA PHE A 10 3.70 -20.99 10.41
C PHE A 10 4.63 -22.04 11.01
N SER A 11 5.32 -21.75 12.12
CA SER A 11 6.22 -22.70 12.78
C SER A 11 5.62 -24.09 13.04
N PRO A 12 4.33 -24.24 13.42
CA PRO A 12 3.73 -25.57 13.59
C PRO A 12 3.73 -26.40 12.29
N PHE A 13 3.59 -25.76 11.12
CA PHE A 13 3.59 -26.44 9.83
C PHE A 13 4.99 -26.85 9.38
N LYS A 14 6.05 -26.14 9.84
CA LYS A 14 7.45 -26.46 9.54
C LYS A 14 7.91 -27.81 10.08
N LEU A 15 7.17 -28.39 11.04
CA LEU A 15 7.44 -29.75 11.52
C LEU A 15 7.16 -30.82 10.45
N LEU A 16 6.32 -30.52 9.47
CA LEU A 16 5.83 -31.48 8.47
C LEU A 16 6.10 -31.05 7.02
N LEU A 17 6.25 -29.75 6.77
CA LEU A 17 6.31 -29.17 5.42
C LEU A 17 7.53 -28.27 5.26
N SER A 18 8.08 -28.25 4.04
CA SER A 18 9.10 -27.26 3.65
C SER A 18 8.49 -25.86 3.55
N ASN A 19 9.32 -24.82 3.64
CA ASN A 19 8.88 -23.42 3.51
C ASN A 19 8.11 -23.17 2.21
N GLU A 20 8.61 -23.67 1.08
CA GLU A 20 7.92 -23.57 -0.23
C GLU A 20 6.56 -24.27 -0.22
N SER A 21 6.46 -25.45 0.40
CA SER A 21 5.19 -26.19 0.52
C SER A 21 4.19 -25.46 1.41
N ILE A 22 4.66 -24.81 2.49
CA ILE A 22 3.82 -23.98 3.36
C ILE A 22 3.28 -22.78 2.58
N ASP A 23 4.14 -22.06 1.87
CA ASP A 23 3.72 -20.92 1.06
C ASP A 23 2.67 -21.34 0.02
N PHE A 24 2.90 -22.44 -0.69
CA PHE A 24 1.97 -22.89 -1.71
C PHE A 24 0.64 -23.44 -1.13
N TYR A 25 0.70 -24.47 -0.27
CA TYR A 25 -0.49 -25.19 0.18
C TYR A 25 -1.25 -24.48 1.30
N VAL A 26 -0.54 -23.92 2.29
CA VAL A 26 -1.16 -23.32 3.47
C VAL A 26 -1.55 -21.88 3.20
N VAL A 27 -0.60 -21.07 2.69
CA VAL A 27 -0.82 -19.63 2.50
C VAL A 27 -1.67 -19.38 1.26
N HIS A 28 -1.23 -19.80 0.08
CA HIS A 28 -1.91 -19.48 -1.17
C HIS A 28 -3.17 -20.31 -1.39
N LEU A 29 -3.05 -21.64 -1.42
CA LEU A 29 -4.20 -22.52 -1.68
C LEU A 29 -5.19 -22.52 -0.51
N GLY A 30 -4.69 -22.59 0.72
CA GLY A 30 -5.52 -22.54 1.93
C GLY A 30 -6.29 -21.21 2.05
N GLY A 31 -5.62 -20.07 1.84
CA GLY A 31 -6.26 -18.76 1.81
C GLY A 31 -7.34 -18.65 0.73
N PHE A 32 -7.02 -19.10 -0.50
CA PHE A 32 -7.99 -19.13 -1.60
C PHE A 32 -9.23 -19.98 -1.29
N MET A 33 -9.02 -21.21 -0.80
CA MET A 33 -10.13 -22.12 -0.47
C MET A 33 -10.97 -21.59 0.69
N PHE A 34 -10.34 -20.94 1.68
CA PHE A 34 -11.03 -20.28 2.76
C PHE A 34 -11.95 -19.17 2.24
N ASP A 35 -11.41 -18.22 1.46
CA ASP A 35 -12.19 -17.09 0.93
C ASP A 35 -13.33 -17.55 0.01
N LEU A 36 -13.12 -18.61 -0.79
CA LEU A 36 -14.13 -19.17 -1.67
C LEU A 36 -15.30 -19.84 -0.91
N THR A 37 -15.04 -20.45 0.24
CA THR A 37 -16.01 -21.33 0.91
C THR A 37 -16.63 -20.72 2.18
N ILE A 38 -15.94 -19.80 2.85
CA ILE A 38 -16.32 -19.36 4.20
C ILE A 38 -17.69 -18.68 4.25
N GLY A 39 -18.06 -17.92 3.22
CA GLY A 39 -19.37 -17.28 3.13
C GLY A 39 -20.52 -18.30 3.17
N PHE A 40 -20.38 -19.41 2.44
CA PHE A 40 -21.37 -20.49 2.45
C PHE A 40 -21.45 -21.17 3.81
N PHE A 41 -20.30 -21.39 4.47
CA PHE A 41 -20.27 -22.00 5.80
C PHE A 41 -20.83 -21.10 6.91
N LEU A 42 -20.74 -19.77 6.77
CA LEU A 42 -21.33 -18.81 7.69
C LEU A 42 -22.87 -18.76 7.56
N VAL A 43 -23.39 -18.87 6.33
CA VAL A 43 -24.83 -18.88 6.05
C VAL A 43 -25.47 -20.18 6.54
N TRP A 44 -24.81 -21.32 6.36
CA TRP A 44 -25.35 -22.60 6.79
C TRP A 44 -25.25 -22.79 8.32
N ASN A 45 -26.41 -22.80 8.98
CA ASN A 45 -26.56 -22.98 10.44
C ASN A 45 -25.71 -24.10 11.06
N LYS A 46 -25.55 -25.26 10.40
CA LYS A 46 -24.84 -26.42 10.96
C LYS A 46 -23.32 -26.25 10.94
N SER A 47 -22.78 -25.57 9.93
CA SER A 47 -21.33 -25.32 9.79
C SER A 47 -20.87 -24.04 10.47
N ARG A 48 -21.79 -23.15 10.84
CA ARG A 48 -21.47 -21.80 11.34
C ARG A 48 -20.49 -21.79 12.52
N PHE A 49 -20.59 -22.74 13.44
CA PHE A 49 -19.65 -22.83 14.55
C PHE A 49 -18.20 -23.06 14.07
N PHE A 50 -18.00 -23.99 13.14
CA PHE A 50 -16.69 -24.22 12.52
C PHE A 50 -16.24 -23.01 11.70
N ALA A 51 -17.16 -22.40 10.94
CA ALA A 51 -16.88 -21.18 10.20
C ALA A 51 -16.36 -20.06 11.12
N TYR A 52 -16.99 -19.88 12.29
CA TYR A 52 -16.53 -18.90 13.27
C TYR A 52 -15.13 -19.19 13.81
N PHE A 53 -14.85 -20.45 14.14
CA PHE A 53 -13.52 -20.85 14.58
C PHE A 53 -12.45 -20.53 13.53
N PHE A 54 -12.67 -20.92 12.27
CA PHE A 54 -11.73 -20.67 11.19
C PHE A 54 -11.63 -19.19 10.81
N CYS A 55 -12.73 -18.43 10.82
CA CYS A 55 -12.70 -16.98 10.65
C CYS A 55 -11.84 -16.29 11.71
N LEU A 56 -11.98 -16.69 12.98
CA LEU A 56 -11.21 -16.12 14.07
C LEU A 56 -9.72 -16.41 13.88
N LEU A 57 -9.37 -17.66 13.54
CA LEU A 57 -8.00 -18.06 13.27
C LEU A 57 -7.41 -17.29 12.08
N PHE A 58 -8.10 -17.25 10.95
CA PHE A 58 -7.66 -16.58 9.73
C PHE A 58 -7.44 -15.08 9.94
N ASN A 59 -8.40 -14.38 10.57
CA ASN A 59 -8.26 -12.95 10.86
C ASN A 59 -7.15 -12.70 11.89
N SER A 60 -7.00 -13.58 12.88
CA SER A 60 -5.91 -13.47 13.85
C SER A 60 -4.54 -13.67 13.19
N MET A 61 -4.39 -14.63 12.27
CA MET A 61 -3.18 -14.80 11.46
C MET A 61 -2.91 -13.55 10.61
N ASN A 62 -3.92 -13.02 9.91
CA ASN A 62 -3.80 -11.80 9.12
C ASN A 62 -3.37 -10.59 9.96
N SER A 63 -3.84 -10.48 11.21
CA SER A 63 -3.43 -9.41 12.13
C SER A 63 -1.95 -9.46 12.51
N ARG A 64 -1.32 -10.64 12.41
CA ARG A 64 0.09 -10.85 12.73
C ARG A 64 0.97 -10.75 11.51
N ILE A 65 0.54 -11.33 10.40
CA ILE A 65 1.31 -11.39 9.14
C ILE A 65 1.28 -10.03 8.43
N PHE A 66 0.12 -9.37 8.42
CA PHE A 66 -0.10 -8.17 7.65
C PHE A 66 -0.45 -6.97 8.53
N SER A 67 0.15 -5.82 8.26
CA SER A 67 -0.18 -4.56 8.93
C SER A 67 -1.41 -3.87 8.30
N ILE A 68 -2.55 -4.57 8.21
CA ILE A 68 -3.81 -4.07 7.61
C ILE A 68 -4.65 -3.23 8.61
N GLY A 69 -4.04 -2.81 9.72
CA GLY A 69 -4.68 -1.98 10.73
C GLY A 69 -5.89 -2.65 11.39
N MET A 70 -7.02 -1.94 11.44
CA MET A 70 -8.21 -2.38 12.19
C MET A 70 -8.97 -3.54 11.52
N PHE A 71 -8.66 -3.85 10.25
CA PHE A 71 -9.45 -4.77 9.42
C PHE A 71 -9.72 -6.13 10.10
N PRO A 72 -8.72 -6.88 10.59
CA PRO A 72 -8.99 -8.21 11.13
C PRO A 72 -9.87 -8.19 12.38
N TYR A 73 -9.70 -7.18 13.23
CA TYR A 73 -10.50 -7.00 14.44
C TYR A 73 -11.94 -6.61 14.11
N MET A 74 -12.12 -5.74 13.11
CA MET A 74 -13.44 -5.38 12.61
C MET A 74 -14.16 -6.61 12.03
N MET A 75 -13.48 -7.41 11.21
CA MET A 75 -14.06 -8.65 10.67
C MET A 75 -14.53 -9.59 11.78
N ILE A 76 -13.71 -9.80 12.82
CA ILE A 76 -14.11 -10.60 13.99
C ILE A 76 -15.33 -10.00 14.69
N SER A 77 -15.35 -8.68 14.88
CA SER A 77 -16.45 -7.99 15.57
C SER A 77 -17.80 -8.06 14.85
N VAL A 78 -17.79 -8.14 13.51
CA VAL A 78 -19.02 -8.21 12.69
C VAL A 78 -19.50 -9.64 12.43
N MET A 79 -18.72 -10.67 12.79
CA MET A 79 -19.15 -12.07 12.65
C MET A 79 -20.55 -12.36 13.23
N PRO A 80 -20.98 -11.80 14.39
CA PRO A 80 -22.32 -12.04 14.92
C PRO A 80 -23.47 -11.62 14.02
N VAL A 81 -23.23 -10.83 12.95
CA VAL A 81 -24.23 -10.50 11.92
C VAL A 81 -24.77 -11.77 11.25
N PHE A 82 -23.97 -12.84 11.17
CA PHE A 82 -24.39 -14.13 10.61
C PHE A 82 -25.18 -15.00 11.60
N SER A 83 -25.29 -14.59 12.87
CA SER A 83 -26.07 -15.31 13.88
C SER A 83 -27.58 -15.04 13.75
N ALA A 84 -28.40 -15.90 14.34
CA ALA A 84 -29.85 -15.72 14.37
C ALA A 84 -30.24 -14.41 15.06
N TYR A 85 -31.31 -13.75 14.63
CA TYR A 85 -31.72 -12.41 15.12
C TYR A 85 -31.91 -12.29 16.65
N ASP A 86 -32.10 -13.41 17.34
CA ASP A 86 -32.30 -13.52 18.77
C ASP A 86 -31.02 -13.82 19.56
N TRP A 87 -29.86 -13.97 18.89
CA TRP A 87 -28.56 -14.25 19.52
C TRP A 87 -28.23 -13.30 20.68
N PRO A 88 -28.48 -11.97 20.62
CA PRO A 88 -28.13 -11.10 21.74
C PRO A 88 -29.01 -11.39 22.96
N LYS A 89 -30.29 -11.70 22.73
CA LYS A 89 -31.25 -12.04 23.80
C LYS A 89 -30.86 -13.36 24.46
N GLN A 90 -30.43 -14.35 23.67
CA GLN A 90 -29.94 -15.62 24.18
C GLN A 90 -28.69 -15.44 25.06
N VAL A 91 -27.71 -14.64 24.62
CA VAL A 91 -26.50 -14.34 25.41
C VAL A 91 -26.82 -13.58 26.70
N ILE A 92 -27.71 -12.59 26.64
CA ILE A 92 -28.14 -11.84 27.84
C ILE A 92 -28.84 -12.76 28.84
N ASN A 93 -29.73 -13.64 28.37
CA ASN A 93 -30.39 -14.64 29.23
C ASN A 93 -29.37 -15.65 29.79
N LEU A 94 -28.40 -16.04 28.96
CA LEU A 94 -27.08 -16.63 29.28
C LEU A 94 -26.49 -16.09 30.58
N LEU A 95 -26.07 -14.83 30.49
CA LEU A 95 -25.36 -14.11 31.53
C LEU A 95 -26.25 -13.88 32.77
N LYS A 96 -27.54 -13.59 32.59
CA LYS A 96 -28.49 -13.46 33.70
C LYS A 96 -28.66 -14.76 34.47
N SER A 97 -28.73 -15.90 33.79
CA SER A 97 -28.86 -17.21 34.44
C SER A 97 -27.58 -17.67 35.18
N LYS A 98 -26.41 -17.15 34.79
CA LYS A 98 -25.13 -17.39 35.47
C LYS A 98 -24.87 -16.43 36.62
N CYS A 99 -25.35 -15.19 36.55
CA CYS A 99 -25.19 -14.18 37.61
C CYS A 99 -26.32 -14.22 38.67
N LEU A 100 -27.45 -14.87 38.40
CA LEU A 100 -28.49 -15.13 39.38
C LEU A 100 -28.64 -16.65 39.58
N PRO A 101 -28.37 -17.19 40.78
CA PRO A 101 -28.78 -18.54 41.13
C PRO A 101 -30.30 -18.65 40.99
N SER A 102 -30.75 -19.63 40.20
CA SER A 102 -32.15 -19.94 39.97
C SER A 102 -32.92 -20.12 41.27
N ILE A 103 -33.76 -19.15 41.65
CA ILE A 103 -34.96 -19.44 42.46
C ILE A 103 -35.90 -20.22 41.54
N GLN A 104 -35.92 -21.53 41.74
CA GLN A 104 -36.90 -22.42 41.12
C GLN A 104 -38.30 -21.94 41.44
N THR A 105 -39.05 -21.50 40.43
CA THR A 105 -40.51 -21.63 40.44
C THR A 105 -40.97 -22.04 39.05
N VAL A 106 -41.19 -23.35 38.90
CA VAL A 106 -42.10 -23.90 37.89
C VAL A 106 -43.51 -23.77 38.49
N PRO A 107 -44.50 -23.29 37.72
CA PRO A 107 -45.53 -24.25 37.32
C PRO A 107 -45.81 -24.21 35.82
N LYS A 108 -45.83 -25.41 35.25
CA LYS A 108 -46.47 -25.78 33.98
C LYS A 108 -47.89 -25.19 33.91
N LYS A 109 -48.21 -24.43 32.87
CA LYS A 109 -49.61 -24.22 32.43
C LYS A 109 -49.85 -24.90 31.08
N ARG A 110 -50.41 -26.11 31.21
CA ARG A 110 -51.51 -26.71 30.44
C ARG A 110 -51.60 -26.38 28.94
N GLN A 111 -51.26 -27.40 28.14
CA GLN A 111 -51.96 -27.70 26.90
C GLN A 111 -53.48 -27.78 27.17
N ASN A 112 -54.27 -26.98 26.44
CA ASN A 112 -55.58 -27.33 25.89
C ASN A 112 -56.28 -26.08 25.35
N LYS A 113 -56.29 -25.93 24.03
CA LYS A 113 -57.48 -25.48 23.31
C LYS A 113 -57.38 -25.89 21.84
N LEU A 114 -57.78 -27.14 21.61
CA LEU A 114 -58.35 -27.54 20.35
C LEU A 114 -59.76 -26.92 20.30
N LYS A 115 -59.96 -25.93 19.42
CA LYS A 115 -61.29 -25.64 18.88
C LYS A 115 -61.14 -25.55 17.38
N ASN A 116 -61.66 -26.58 16.73
CA ASN A 116 -62.12 -26.52 15.35
C ASN A 116 -62.97 -25.26 15.15
N ASP A 117 -62.61 -24.46 14.16
CA ASP A 117 -63.62 -23.77 13.39
C ASP A 117 -63.29 -23.82 11.91
N LYS A 118 -64.35 -24.01 11.15
CA LYS A 118 -64.38 -24.56 9.81
C LYS A 118 -63.93 -23.52 8.78
N THR A 119 -63.31 -24.01 7.70
CA THR A 119 -63.36 -23.43 6.34
C THR A 119 -63.37 -21.90 6.25
N LYS A 120 -62.20 -21.27 6.31
CA LYS A 120 -61.98 -20.02 5.57
C LYS A 120 -61.18 -20.36 4.33
N LYS A 121 -61.87 -20.38 3.19
CA LYS A 121 -61.26 -20.28 1.86
C LYS A 121 -60.20 -19.18 1.92
N ASP A 122 -58.97 -19.56 1.60
CA ASP A 122 -57.82 -18.70 1.43
C ASP A 122 -58.08 -17.68 0.31
N ASN A 123 -58.73 -16.57 0.67
CA ASN A 123 -58.52 -15.32 -0.04
C ASN A 123 -57.27 -14.70 0.59
N GLU A 124 -56.11 -14.99 0.00
CA GLU A 124 -54.86 -14.24 0.22
C GLU A 124 -55.08 -12.76 -0.08
N LYS A 125 -55.70 -12.03 0.85
CA LYS A 125 -55.63 -10.57 0.86
C LYS A 125 -54.17 -10.23 1.11
N ARG A 126 -53.42 -9.94 0.03
CA ARG A 126 -52.06 -9.38 0.08
C ARG A 126 -51.98 -8.40 1.25
N LYS A 127 -51.33 -8.80 2.35
CA LYS A 127 -51.12 -7.91 3.49
C LYS A 127 -50.37 -6.69 2.98
N LYS A 128 -51.02 -5.52 3.02
CA LYS A 128 -50.38 -4.27 2.62
C LYS A 128 -49.20 -4.03 3.58
N LEU A 129 -48.02 -3.83 3.02
CA LEU A 129 -46.81 -3.53 3.77
C LEU A 129 -47.04 -2.32 4.69
N SER A 130 -46.67 -2.49 5.97
CA SER A 130 -46.65 -1.42 6.97
C SER A 130 -45.65 -0.34 6.58
N THR A 131 -45.89 0.92 6.96
CA THR A 131 -44.97 2.04 6.69
C THR A 131 -43.55 1.76 7.20
N LYS A 132 -43.42 1.08 8.35
CA LYS A 132 -42.13 0.66 8.90
C LYS A 132 -41.43 -0.35 7.97
N GLU A 133 -42.17 -1.33 7.45
CA GLU A 133 -41.63 -2.33 6.52
C GLU A 133 -41.17 -1.68 5.21
N LYS A 134 -41.93 -0.71 4.69
CA LYS A 134 -41.55 0.06 3.49
C LYS A 134 -40.26 0.85 3.70
N ILE A 135 -40.12 1.54 4.84
CA ILE A 135 -38.89 2.28 5.16
C ILE A 135 -37.71 1.31 5.25
N THR A 136 -37.85 0.21 6.01
CA THR A 136 -36.78 -0.79 6.14
C THR A 136 -36.36 -1.37 4.80
N LEU A 137 -37.33 -1.75 3.94
CA LEU A 137 -37.03 -2.27 2.60
C LEU A 137 -36.35 -1.22 1.73
N THR A 138 -36.78 0.04 1.80
CA THR A 138 -36.16 1.14 1.05
C THR A 138 -34.73 1.38 1.51
N SER A 139 -34.46 1.37 2.81
CA SER A 139 -33.10 1.51 3.36
C SER A 139 -32.20 0.35 2.95
N ILE A 140 -32.68 -0.89 3.00
CA ILE A 140 -31.94 -2.07 2.50
C ILE A 140 -31.63 -1.91 1.02
N PHE A 141 -32.61 -1.49 0.22
CA PHE A 141 -32.44 -1.30 -1.22
C PHE A 141 -31.39 -0.22 -1.53
N ILE A 142 -31.46 0.94 -0.86
CA ILE A 142 -30.46 2.02 -0.99
C ILE A 142 -29.07 1.51 -0.59
N TYR A 143 -28.97 0.76 0.50
CA TYR A 143 -27.70 0.17 0.93
C TYR A 143 -27.14 -0.78 -0.13
N LEU A 144 -27.95 -1.70 -0.66
CA LEU A 144 -27.54 -2.63 -1.71
C LEU A 144 -27.10 -1.89 -2.98
N LEU A 145 -27.85 -0.88 -3.42
CA LEU A 145 -27.46 -0.03 -4.54
C LEU A 145 -26.12 0.65 -4.28
N THR A 146 -25.88 1.14 -3.05
CA THR A 146 -24.61 1.77 -2.68
C THR A 146 -23.45 0.77 -2.73
N GLN A 147 -23.65 -0.45 -2.22
CA GLN A 147 -22.63 -1.51 -2.25
C GLN A 147 -22.31 -2.00 -3.66
N LEU A 148 -23.26 -1.96 -4.59
CA LEU A 148 -23.05 -2.28 -6.01
C LEU A 148 -22.46 -1.10 -6.80
N PHE A 149 -22.83 0.13 -6.45
CA PHE A 149 -22.41 1.32 -7.16
C PHE A 149 -20.98 1.76 -6.83
N LEU A 150 -20.62 1.83 -5.55
CA LEU A 150 -19.31 2.35 -5.11
C LEU A 150 -18.12 1.63 -5.77
N PRO A 151 -18.12 0.29 -5.91
CA PRO A 151 -17.05 -0.43 -6.60
C PRO A 151 -16.84 0.00 -8.06
N HIS A 152 -17.93 0.35 -8.74
CA HIS A 152 -17.93 0.74 -10.16
C HIS A 152 -17.91 2.26 -10.37
N SER A 153 -17.76 3.07 -9.31
CA SER A 153 -17.82 4.53 -9.37
C SER A 153 -16.65 5.21 -10.12
N HIS A 154 -15.66 4.45 -10.60
CA HIS A 154 -14.45 4.94 -11.27
C HIS A 154 -14.71 5.81 -12.51
N TRP A 155 -15.89 5.70 -13.13
CA TRP A 155 -16.31 6.55 -14.25
C TRP A 155 -16.59 8.01 -13.86
N ILE A 156 -16.85 8.27 -12.58
CA ILE A 156 -17.24 9.55 -12.00
C ILE A 156 -16.05 10.10 -11.23
N THR A 157 -15.43 9.29 -10.37
CA THR A 157 -14.40 9.75 -9.44
C THR A 157 -13.00 9.69 -10.05
N LYS A 158 -12.78 10.45 -11.12
CA LYS A 158 -11.52 10.46 -11.87
C LYS A 158 -10.39 11.22 -11.19
N GLY A 159 -10.70 12.06 -10.19
CA GLY A 159 -9.74 12.93 -9.51
C GLY A 159 -8.81 12.24 -8.53
N TYR A 160 -9.25 11.14 -7.95
CA TYR A 160 -8.49 10.34 -6.99
C TYR A 160 -7.54 9.35 -7.66
N ASN A 161 -7.73 9.14 -8.96
CA ASN A 161 -6.95 8.19 -9.74
C ASN A 161 -5.57 8.81 -10.00
N THR A 162 -4.55 8.25 -9.38
CA THR A 162 -3.16 8.46 -9.81
C THR A 162 -2.88 7.51 -10.98
N TRP A 163 -2.44 6.29 -10.70
CA TRP A 163 -2.27 5.22 -11.69
C TRP A 163 -3.27 4.07 -11.55
N THR A 164 -4.18 4.19 -10.59
CA THR A 164 -5.21 3.19 -10.28
C THR A 164 -6.57 3.79 -10.50
N ASN A 165 -7.55 2.96 -10.84
CA ASN A 165 -8.92 3.42 -11.05
C ASN A 165 -9.72 3.40 -9.74
N GLY A 166 -10.64 4.35 -9.59
CA GLY A 166 -11.62 4.37 -8.51
C GLY A 166 -11.15 5.07 -7.24
N LEU A 167 -12.07 5.28 -6.31
CA LEU A 167 -11.71 5.81 -5.00
C LEU A 167 -10.96 4.74 -4.21
N TYR A 168 -9.89 5.16 -3.54
CA TYR A 168 -9.18 4.29 -2.63
C TYR A 168 -10.11 3.76 -1.53
N GLY A 169 -10.18 2.43 -1.39
CA GLY A 169 -10.97 1.75 -0.35
C GLY A 169 -12.44 1.53 -0.68
N TYR A 170 -12.94 2.03 -1.81
CA TYR A 170 -14.32 1.81 -2.26
C TYR A 170 -14.43 1.08 -3.59
N SER A 171 -13.32 0.88 -4.31
CA SER A 171 -13.25 -0.08 -5.41
C SER A 171 -13.02 -1.51 -4.90
N TRP A 172 -13.48 -2.52 -5.65
CA TRP A 172 -13.19 -3.93 -5.37
C TRP A 172 -11.75 -4.34 -5.77
N ASP A 173 -10.76 -3.48 -5.49
CA ASP A 173 -9.36 -3.66 -5.87
C ASP A 173 -8.46 -3.90 -4.63
N MET A 174 -8.99 -4.60 -3.62
CA MET A 174 -8.25 -4.84 -2.38
C MET A 174 -6.97 -5.62 -2.65
N MET A 175 -5.83 -5.10 -2.16
CA MET A 175 -4.49 -5.70 -2.28
C MET A 175 -3.98 -5.95 -3.72
N VAL A 176 -4.61 -5.39 -4.76
CA VAL A 176 -4.12 -5.49 -6.15
C VAL A 176 -2.87 -4.62 -6.39
N HIS A 177 -2.64 -3.62 -5.53
CA HIS A 177 -1.62 -2.60 -5.72
C HIS A 177 -0.59 -2.62 -4.58
N ASN A 178 0.64 -2.96 -4.91
CA ASN A 178 1.82 -2.82 -4.08
C ASN A 178 2.61 -1.58 -4.53
N TRP A 179 2.64 -0.57 -3.68
CA TRP A 179 3.34 0.69 -3.91
C TRP A 179 4.66 0.71 -3.16
N LYS A 180 5.77 0.91 -3.88
CA LYS A 180 7.10 1.12 -3.30
C LYS A 180 7.46 2.60 -3.45
N HIS A 181 7.54 3.31 -2.33
CA HIS A 181 8.08 4.67 -2.29
C HIS A 181 9.59 4.63 -2.53
N ILE A 182 10.08 5.48 -3.43
CA ILE A 182 11.52 5.58 -3.71
C ILE A 182 12.05 6.90 -3.18
N HIS A 183 11.43 8.01 -3.55
CA HIS A 183 11.88 9.33 -3.14
C HIS A 183 10.76 10.36 -3.27
N THR A 184 10.75 11.34 -2.38
CA THR A 184 9.93 12.54 -2.53
C THR A 184 10.75 13.77 -2.15
N ARG A 185 10.77 14.76 -3.03
CA ARG A 185 11.36 16.08 -2.75
C ARG A 185 10.26 17.13 -2.79
N VAL A 186 10.20 17.94 -1.73
CA VAL A 186 9.30 19.09 -1.64
C VAL A 186 10.13 20.35 -1.75
N THR A 187 9.94 21.10 -2.83
CA THR A 187 10.61 22.37 -3.09
C THR A 187 9.64 23.51 -2.87
N VAL A 188 10.04 24.46 -2.02
CA VAL A 188 9.31 25.69 -1.75
C VAL A 188 10.01 26.84 -2.45
N VAL A 189 9.24 27.68 -3.13
CA VAL A 189 9.74 28.90 -3.77
C VAL A 189 8.97 30.08 -3.19
N ASP A 190 9.69 30.97 -2.52
CA ASP A 190 9.16 32.23 -1.98
C ASP A 190 9.01 33.27 -3.10
N LYS A 191 8.29 34.36 -2.83
CA LYS A 191 8.09 35.49 -3.76
C LYS A 191 9.39 36.10 -4.27
N SER A 192 10.43 36.11 -3.44
CA SER A 192 11.78 36.54 -3.82
C SER A 192 12.56 35.51 -4.67
N MET A 193 11.89 34.48 -5.20
CA MET A 193 12.47 33.40 -6.00
C MET A 193 13.53 32.56 -5.27
N ARG A 194 13.59 32.66 -3.93
CA ARG A 194 14.45 31.81 -3.10
C ARG A 194 13.86 30.41 -3.01
N LYS A 195 14.71 29.41 -3.24
CA LYS A 195 14.33 27.99 -3.19
C LYS A 195 14.73 27.38 -1.85
N PHE A 196 13.79 26.70 -1.22
CA PHE A 196 14.00 25.94 0.01
C PHE A 196 13.53 24.50 -0.22
N TYR A 197 14.07 23.57 0.57
CA TYR A 197 13.64 22.18 0.54
C TYR A 197 13.01 21.84 1.89
N LEU A 198 11.85 21.20 1.84
CA LEU A 198 11.18 20.71 3.03
C LEU A 198 11.37 19.21 3.14
N ASN A 199 11.64 18.74 4.35
CA ASN A 199 11.50 17.33 4.67
C ASN A 199 10.03 16.93 4.49
N PRO A 200 9.70 15.95 3.63
CA PRO A 200 8.32 15.54 3.38
C PRO A 200 7.60 14.98 4.62
N GLN A 201 8.34 14.60 5.67
CA GLN A 201 7.81 14.03 6.92
C GLN A 201 7.60 15.06 8.03
N THR A 202 7.94 16.34 7.83
CA THR A 202 7.87 17.37 8.88
C THR A 202 6.49 17.46 9.53
N TRP A 203 5.42 17.32 8.75
CA TRP A 203 4.04 17.41 9.24
C TRP A 203 3.22 16.14 9.08
N THR A 204 3.81 15.08 8.53
CA THR A 204 3.14 13.80 8.32
C THR A 204 4.09 12.66 8.65
N LYS A 205 3.64 11.72 9.48
CA LYS A 205 4.47 10.55 9.84
C LYS A 205 4.52 9.49 8.72
N SER A 206 3.54 9.49 7.83
CA SER A 206 3.40 8.51 6.75
C SER A 206 3.66 9.16 5.39
N MET A 207 4.39 8.48 4.50
CA MET A 207 4.59 8.91 3.11
C MET A 207 3.39 8.61 2.18
N ARG A 208 2.31 8.03 2.71
CA ARG A 208 1.13 7.65 1.92
C ARG A 208 0.54 8.81 1.11
N TRP A 209 0.63 10.03 1.63
CA TRP A 209 0.12 11.21 0.94
C TRP A 209 0.80 11.43 -0.41
N SER A 210 2.05 10.99 -0.58
CA SER A 210 2.85 11.20 -1.80
C SER A 210 2.44 10.31 -2.98
N HIS A 211 1.50 9.37 -2.78
CA HIS A 211 1.03 8.43 -3.80
C HIS A 211 -0.33 8.84 -4.40
N HIS A 212 -1.10 9.66 -3.69
CA HIS A 212 -2.48 10.00 -4.04
C HIS A 212 -2.59 11.50 -4.34
N SER A 213 -3.16 11.85 -5.49
CA SER A 213 -3.27 13.23 -5.98
C SER A 213 -4.02 14.15 -5.01
N ASP A 214 -5.13 13.70 -4.46
CA ASP A 214 -5.93 14.46 -3.49
C ASP A 214 -5.13 14.76 -2.22
N MET A 215 -4.42 13.76 -1.70
CA MET A 215 -3.60 13.90 -0.50
C MET A 215 -2.36 14.78 -0.75
N VAL A 216 -1.73 14.70 -1.92
CA VAL A 216 -0.64 15.59 -2.33
C VAL A 216 -1.10 17.05 -2.40
N LYS A 217 -2.28 17.29 -2.96
CA LYS A 217 -2.88 18.63 -3.00
C LYS A 217 -3.14 19.16 -1.59
N GLN A 218 -3.73 18.33 -0.72
CA GLN A 218 -3.97 18.68 0.68
C GLN A 218 -2.66 18.96 1.44
N TYR A 219 -1.61 18.16 1.21
CA TYR A 219 -0.29 18.36 1.78
C TYR A 219 0.29 19.70 1.35
N ALA A 220 0.29 20.02 0.06
CA ALA A 220 0.80 21.29 -0.47
C ALA A 220 0.05 22.49 0.15
N MET A 221 -1.28 22.45 0.23
CA MET A 221 -2.06 23.53 0.86
C MET A 221 -1.79 23.64 2.37
N CYS A 222 -1.63 22.51 3.07
CA CYS A 222 -1.30 22.50 4.49
C CYS A 222 0.09 23.09 4.73
N ALA A 223 1.08 22.67 3.93
CA ALA A 223 2.44 23.16 3.96
C ALA A 223 2.48 24.68 3.73
N GLN A 224 1.77 25.17 2.71
CA GLN A 224 1.69 26.60 2.42
C GLN A 224 1.16 27.40 3.62
N LYS A 225 0.04 26.97 4.21
CA LYS A 225 -0.57 27.64 5.37
C LYS A 225 0.39 27.68 6.57
N ARG A 226 1.12 26.60 6.82
CA ARG A 226 2.10 26.53 7.93
C ARG A 226 3.33 27.39 7.67
N LEU A 227 3.83 27.44 6.44
CA LEU A 227 4.96 28.31 6.09
C LEU A 227 4.64 29.79 6.27
N ILE A 228 3.42 30.21 5.89
CA ILE A 228 2.95 31.58 6.11
C ILE A 228 2.82 31.88 7.60
N ARG A 229 2.19 30.97 8.37
CA ARG A 229 1.88 31.20 9.79
C ARG A 229 3.09 31.11 10.71
N ASP A 230 3.94 30.09 10.52
CA ASP A 230 5.01 29.73 11.46
C ASP A 230 6.36 30.35 11.08
N PHE A 231 6.57 30.67 9.79
CA PHE A 231 7.85 31.15 9.27
C PHE A 231 7.74 32.47 8.50
N ASN A 232 6.56 33.10 8.46
CA ASN A 232 6.29 34.36 7.76
C ASN A 232 6.76 34.39 6.30
N ILE A 233 6.71 33.25 5.60
CA ILE A 233 7.05 33.18 4.17
C ILE A 233 5.89 33.73 3.34
N THR A 234 6.17 34.69 2.46
CA THR A 234 5.16 35.36 1.64
C THR A 234 4.82 34.54 0.39
N GLU A 235 3.54 34.19 0.22
CA GLU A 235 3.01 33.51 -0.98
C GLU A 235 3.86 32.29 -1.45
N PRO A 236 4.19 31.32 -0.57
CA PRO A 236 5.05 30.21 -0.96
C PRO A 236 4.39 29.34 -2.03
N SER A 237 5.13 29.10 -3.12
CA SER A 237 4.80 28.14 -4.16
C SER A 237 5.44 26.79 -3.84
N ILE A 238 4.72 25.69 -4.03
CA ILE A 238 5.20 24.35 -3.63
C ILE A 238 5.18 23.41 -4.82
N TYR A 239 6.35 22.83 -5.09
CA TYR A 239 6.61 21.88 -6.15
C TYR A 239 7.00 20.54 -5.52
N ILE A 240 6.40 19.45 -5.99
CA ILE A 240 6.63 18.13 -5.40
C ILE A 240 7.07 17.17 -6.50
N ASP A 241 8.22 16.54 -6.24
CA ASP A 241 8.84 15.55 -7.12
C ASP A 241 8.80 14.21 -6.41
N SER A 242 7.80 13.38 -6.73
CA SER A 242 7.54 12.09 -6.07
C SER A 242 7.80 10.94 -7.05
N TRP A 243 8.61 9.98 -6.61
CA TRP A 243 9.05 8.81 -7.34
C TRP A 243 8.57 7.55 -6.63
N ILE A 244 7.75 6.77 -7.32
CA ILE A 244 7.20 5.54 -6.77
C ILE A 244 7.21 4.44 -7.83
N SER A 245 7.23 3.20 -7.38
CA SER A 245 7.05 2.00 -8.21
C SER A 245 5.73 1.34 -7.85
N LEU A 246 5.01 0.86 -8.85
CA LEU A 246 3.74 0.15 -8.71
C LEU A 246 3.87 -1.28 -9.23
N ASN A 247 3.61 -2.27 -8.37
CA ASN A 247 3.62 -3.70 -8.71
C ASN A 247 4.92 -4.14 -9.42
N GLY A 248 6.08 -3.73 -8.89
CA GLY A 248 7.39 -4.11 -9.43
C GLY A 248 7.74 -3.51 -10.79
N ARG A 249 7.01 -2.48 -11.25
CA ARG A 249 7.40 -1.69 -12.43
C ARG A 249 8.61 -0.82 -12.12
N PHE A 250 9.19 -0.20 -13.16
CA PHE A 250 10.12 0.91 -12.99
C PHE A 250 9.56 1.96 -12.03
N ALA A 251 10.44 2.54 -11.22
CA ALA A 251 10.13 3.74 -10.47
C ALA A 251 10.01 4.92 -11.43
N GLN A 252 8.90 5.65 -11.37
CA GLN A 252 8.67 6.81 -12.23
C GLN A 252 8.06 7.96 -11.43
N ARG A 253 8.13 9.17 -12.00
CA ARG A 253 7.47 10.33 -11.43
C ARG A 253 5.96 10.19 -11.50
N VAL A 254 5.33 10.64 -10.42
CA VAL A 254 3.88 10.63 -10.26
C VAL A 254 3.26 11.96 -10.68
N TYR A 255 3.95 13.05 -10.38
CA TYR A 255 3.47 14.42 -10.58
C TYR A 255 4.49 15.21 -11.38
N ASP A 256 4.02 16.18 -12.17
CA ASP A 256 4.90 17.10 -12.86
C ASP A 256 5.59 18.02 -11.84
N PRO A 257 6.92 17.93 -11.66
CA PRO A 257 7.65 18.71 -10.66
C PRO A 257 7.72 20.20 -10.99
N ARG A 258 7.25 20.62 -12.17
CA ARG A 258 7.25 22.02 -12.64
C ARG A 258 5.96 22.75 -12.29
N VAL A 259 4.94 22.05 -11.81
CA VAL A 259 3.63 22.63 -11.49
C VAL A 259 3.57 23.03 -10.02
N ASN A 260 3.12 24.27 -9.75
CA ASN A 260 2.83 24.71 -8.40
C ASN A 260 1.54 24.05 -7.89
N LEU A 261 1.68 23.08 -6.99
CA LEU A 261 0.56 22.30 -6.47
C LEU A 261 -0.36 23.09 -5.56
N VAL A 262 0.06 24.25 -5.07
CA VAL A 262 -0.82 25.15 -4.31
C VAL A 262 -1.93 25.72 -5.19
N THR A 263 -1.60 26.16 -6.40
CA THR A 263 -2.53 26.79 -7.32
C THR A 263 -3.15 25.82 -8.33
N ALA A 264 -2.51 24.67 -8.57
CA ALA A 264 -3.01 23.66 -9.49
C ALA A 264 -4.43 23.19 -9.16
N GLU A 265 -5.31 23.11 -10.15
CA GLU A 265 -6.67 22.64 -9.92
C GLU A 265 -6.71 21.14 -9.56
N TRP A 266 -7.61 20.79 -8.66
CA TRP A 266 -7.96 19.41 -8.36
C TRP A 266 -9.47 19.29 -8.19
N SER A 267 -10.06 18.25 -8.75
CA SER A 267 -11.49 17.96 -8.64
C SER A 267 -11.69 16.46 -8.53
N ALA A 268 -12.61 16.02 -7.68
CA ALA A 268 -12.99 14.62 -7.58
C ALA A 268 -13.43 14.00 -8.92
N PHE A 269 -13.96 14.82 -9.85
CA PHE A 269 -14.62 14.35 -11.06
C PHE A 269 -13.76 14.43 -12.34
N LYS A 270 -12.61 15.10 -12.28
CA LYS A 270 -11.71 15.29 -13.43
C LYS A 270 -10.33 14.77 -13.09
N ARG A 271 -9.65 14.16 -14.07
CA ARG A 271 -8.25 13.76 -13.89
C ARG A 271 -7.41 15.03 -13.75
N PRO A 272 -6.52 15.15 -12.75
CA PRO A 272 -5.68 16.33 -12.62
C PRO A 272 -4.57 16.33 -13.68
N ASP A 273 -4.39 17.44 -14.40
CA ASP A 273 -3.45 17.54 -15.52
C ASP A 273 -1.98 17.43 -15.12
N TRP A 274 -1.69 17.66 -13.84
CA TRP A 274 -0.35 17.59 -13.25
C TRP A 274 0.01 16.18 -12.75
N VAL A 275 -0.87 15.19 -12.87
CA VAL A 275 -0.57 13.78 -12.62
C VAL A 275 -0.03 13.15 -13.91
N LEU A 276 1.20 12.64 -13.84
CA LEU A 276 1.86 12.03 -14.99
C LEU A 276 1.29 10.62 -15.27
N PRO A 277 1.10 10.25 -16.55
CA PRO A 277 0.55 8.96 -16.92
C PRO A 277 1.51 7.83 -16.55
N ILE A 278 0.98 6.63 -16.32
CA ILE A 278 1.85 5.46 -16.16
C ILE A 278 2.53 5.11 -17.49
N LEU A 279 3.83 4.82 -17.47
CA LEU A 279 4.58 4.40 -18.66
C LEU A 279 4.21 2.96 -19.03
N SER A 280 3.10 2.80 -19.75
CA SER A 280 2.54 1.51 -20.15
C SER A 280 3.50 0.67 -20.99
N ASP A 281 4.30 1.32 -21.84
CA ASP A 281 5.23 0.69 -22.79
C ASP A 281 6.41 -0.02 -22.13
N LEU A 282 6.53 0.12 -20.80
CA LEU A 282 7.53 -0.55 -19.97
C LEU A 282 6.91 -1.64 -19.09
N THR A 283 5.63 -1.99 -19.28
CA THR A 283 4.94 -2.98 -18.42
C THR A 283 5.54 -4.38 -18.55
N ASP A 284 5.97 -4.77 -19.74
CA ASP A 284 6.49 -6.11 -20.01
C ASP A 284 7.84 -6.40 -19.35
N TRP A 285 8.53 -5.35 -18.88
CA TRP A 285 9.84 -5.46 -18.24
C TRP A 285 9.80 -6.09 -16.85
N ARG A 286 8.64 -6.25 -16.22
CA ARG A 286 8.55 -6.72 -14.82
C ARG A 286 9.34 -8.00 -14.54
N GLN A 287 9.22 -9.00 -15.41
CA GLN A 287 9.97 -10.26 -15.25
C GLN A 287 11.47 -10.04 -15.42
N THR A 288 11.85 -9.26 -16.43
CA THR A 288 13.24 -8.89 -16.71
C THR A 288 13.87 -8.11 -15.56
N LEU A 289 13.14 -7.16 -14.95
CA LEU A 289 13.61 -6.41 -13.79
C LEU A 289 13.88 -7.33 -12.59
N LYS A 290 12.99 -8.29 -12.35
CA LYS A 290 13.18 -9.29 -11.30
C LYS A 290 14.42 -10.15 -11.57
N GLN A 291 14.62 -10.58 -12.81
CA GLN A 291 15.83 -11.33 -13.19
C GLN A 291 17.11 -10.51 -12.98
N TYR A 292 17.12 -9.22 -13.33
CA TYR A 292 18.25 -8.34 -13.05
C TYR A 292 18.50 -8.19 -11.55
N GLU A 293 17.44 -7.99 -10.76
CA GLU A 293 17.51 -7.88 -9.30
C GLU A 293 18.08 -9.16 -8.67
N ASP A 294 17.55 -10.32 -9.04
CA ASP A 294 18.01 -11.63 -8.56
C ASP A 294 19.48 -11.88 -8.93
N ASN A 295 19.88 -11.58 -10.18
CA ASN A 295 21.27 -11.73 -10.63
C ASN A 295 22.25 -10.82 -9.87
N ILE A 296 21.87 -9.58 -9.59
CA ILE A 296 22.71 -8.62 -8.86
C ILE A 296 22.88 -9.03 -7.40
N TYR A 297 21.82 -9.55 -6.77
CA TYR A 297 21.88 -10.04 -5.40
C TYR A 297 22.67 -11.35 -5.29
N GLN A 298 22.58 -12.26 -6.26
CA GLN A 298 23.44 -13.46 -6.31
C GLN A 298 24.94 -13.13 -6.38
N GLN A 299 25.32 -12.01 -7.01
CA GLN A 299 26.71 -11.58 -7.06
C GLN A 299 27.19 -11.04 -5.71
N ASN A 300 26.37 -10.24 -5.03
CA ASN A 300 26.65 -9.71 -3.70
C ASN A 300 25.34 -9.25 -3.03
N ASP A 301 25.01 -9.85 -1.88
CA ASP A 301 23.81 -9.54 -1.11
C ASP A 301 23.74 -8.09 -0.61
N TYR A 302 24.88 -7.38 -0.59
CA TYR A 302 24.99 -5.98 -0.17
C TYR A 302 24.83 -4.98 -1.31
N ASN A 303 24.70 -5.46 -2.55
CA ASN A 303 24.30 -4.60 -3.65
C ASN A 303 22.86 -4.16 -3.46
N SER A 304 22.52 -2.97 -3.94
CA SER A 304 21.15 -2.52 -4.07
C SER A 304 20.91 -1.98 -5.46
N VAL A 305 19.80 -2.38 -6.08
CA VAL A 305 19.43 -1.95 -7.43
C VAL A 305 18.17 -1.11 -7.38
N ILE A 306 18.14 -0.04 -8.19
CA ILE A 306 16.94 0.78 -8.39
C ILE A 306 16.73 0.97 -9.88
N PHE A 307 15.58 0.51 -10.36
CA PHE A 307 15.14 0.69 -11.74
C PHE A 307 14.28 1.94 -11.86
N ILE A 308 14.66 2.87 -12.73
CA ILE A 308 14.01 4.16 -12.91
C ILE A 308 13.59 4.33 -14.37
N ALA A 309 12.43 4.94 -14.58
CA ALA A 309 12.01 5.47 -15.87
C ALA A 309 11.52 6.92 -15.72
N ASP A 310 11.98 7.81 -16.59
CA ASP A 310 11.61 9.23 -16.55
C ASP A 310 11.14 9.74 -17.92
N PHE A 311 10.36 10.82 -17.88
CA PHE A 311 9.74 11.43 -19.06
C PHE A 311 10.71 12.36 -19.79
N PRO A 312 10.56 12.50 -21.12
CA PRO A 312 11.27 13.48 -21.92
C PRO A 312 11.23 14.89 -21.33
N GLY A 313 12.40 15.55 -21.28
CA GLY A 313 12.52 16.94 -20.83
C GLY A 313 12.42 17.15 -19.31
N LEU A 314 12.14 16.11 -18.52
CA LEU A 314 12.32 16.16 -17.06
C LEU A 314 13.76 15.79 -16.69
N THR A 315 14.26 16.39 -15.62
CA THR A 315 15.66 16.18 -15.19
C THR A 315 15.69 15.67 -13.77
N LEU A 316 16.29 14.50 -13.55
CA LEU A 316 16.59 13.96 -12.24
C LEU A 316 17.98 14.46 -11.83
N SER A 317 18.07 15.15 -10.70
CA SER A 317 19.35 15.49 -10.08
C SER A 317 19.57 14.53 -8.93
N ASN A 318 20.66 13.79 -8.95
CA ASN A 318 21.00 12.81 -7.94
C ASN A 318 22.42 13.04 -7.41
N TYR A 319 22.68 12.68 -6.15
CA TYR A 319 23.98 12.86 -5.48
C TYR A 319 24.51 11.51 -5.00
N ILE A 320 25.70 11.11 -5.43
CA ILE A 320 26.29 9.85 -4.97
C ILE A 320 27.08 10.09 -3.69
N ASP A 321 26.70 9.44 -2.60
CA ASP A 321 27.42 9.53 -1.33
C ASP A 321 28.69 8.67 -1.33
N SER A 322 29.73 9.13 -0.62
CA SER A 322 30.96 8.40 -0.33
C SER A 322 30.80 6.95 0.16
N HIS A 323 29.69 6.61 0.84
CA HIS A 323 29.44 5.25 1.30
C HIS A 323 29.15 4.24 0.16
N PHE A 324 28.93 4.74 -1.06
CA PHE A 324 28.66 3.94 -2.27
C PHE A 324 29.73 4.18 -3.35
N PRO A 325 31.00 3.81 -3.10
CA PRO A 325 32.11 4.06 -4.02
C PRO A 325 31.93 3.41 -5.38
N ASN A 326 31.29 2.24 -5.39
CA ASN A 326 31.05 1.45 -6.59
C ASN A 326 29.59 1.63 -7.04
N THR A 327 29.21 2.88 -7.34
CA THR A 327 27.92 3.18 -7.94
C THR A 327 28.03 3.15 -9.46
N SER A 328 27.17 2.36 -10.09
CA SER A 328 27.06 2.31 -11.54
C SER A 328 25.66 2.69 -12.03
N LEU A 329 25.61 3.18 -13.26
CA LEU A 329 24.42 3.52 -14.00
C LEU A 329 24.45 2.76 -15.33
N THR A 330 23.38 2.03 -15.63
CA THR A 330 23.21 1.35 -16.93
C THR A 330 21.91 1.79 -17.57
N VAL A 331 21.95 2.15 -18.85
CA VAL A 331 20.75 2.51 -19.60
C VAL A 331 20.11 1.24 -20.16
N LEU A 332 18.83 1.02 -19.85
CA LEU A 332 18.09 -0.17 -20.24
C LEU A 332 17.25 0.07 -21.51
N LYS A 333 16.69 1.28 -21.66
CA LYS A 333 15.91 1.70 -22.83
C LYS A 333 16.00 3.23 -23.01
N GLY A 334 15.94 3.69 -24.25
CA GLY A 334 15.87 5.11 -24.57
C GLY A 334 17.23 5.80 -24.55
N TRP A 335 17.21 7.13 -24.46
CA TRP A 335 18.38 7.99 -24.58
C TRP A 335 18.46 8.97 -23.43
N LEU A 336 19.62 9.03 -22.78
CA LEU A 336 19.88 9.88 -21.62
C LEU A 336 21.03 10.83 -21.90
N LYS A 337 20.81 12.11 -21.59
CA LYS A 337 21.88 13.07 -21.38
C LYS A 337 22.24 13.08 -19.91
N ILE A 338 23.53 12.95 -19.62
CA ILE A 338 24.10 12.97 -18.29
C ILE A 338 25.00 14.19 -18.17
N GLU A 339 24.75 15.05 -17.20
CA GLU A 339 25.60 16.17 -16.85
C GLU A 339 26.23 15.91 -15.47
N MET A 340 27.54 15.92 -15.36
CA MET A 340 28.27 15.69 -14.11
C MET A 340 29.21 16.87 -13.82
N VAL A 341 29.34 17.22 -12.54
CA VAL A 341 30.36 18.19 -12.11
C VAL A 341 31.65 17.43 -11.81
N GLY A 342 32.69 17.63 -12.63
CA GLY A 342 33.99 17.01 -12.40
C GLY A 342 34.91 17.83 -11.49
N THR A 343 36.11 17.31 -11.26
CA THR A 343 37.17 17.99 -10.49
C THR A 343 37.51 19.34 -11.13
N GLY A 344 37.38 20.43 -10.37
CA GLY A 344 37.61 21.80 -10.85
C GLY A 344 36.35 22.55 -11.34
N HIS A 345 35.15 22.11 -10.99
CA HIS A 345 33.86 22.73 -11.38
C HIS A 345 33.55 22.69 -12.88
N MET A 346 34.29 21.91 -13.68
CA MET A 346 33.95 21.70 -15.10
C MET A 346 32.77 20.73 -15.24
N MET A 347 31.77 21.13 -16.00
CA MET A 347 30.59 20.31 -16.32
C MET A 347 30.90 19.38 -17.48
N TYR A 348 30.84 18.07 -17.26
CA TYR A 348 30.98 17.05 -18.28
C TYR A 348 29.60 16.59 -18.74
N THR A 349 29.34 16.67 -20.04
CA THR A 349 28.11 16.16 -20.65
C THR A 349 28.40 14.89 -21.43
N ARG A 350 27.66 13.82 -21.15
CA ARG A 350 27.72 12.55 -21.89
C ARG A 350 26.32 12.16 -22.36
N PHE A 351 26.24 11.62 -23.57
CA PHE A 351 25.02 11.01 -24.09
C PHE A 351 25.16 9.49 -24.02
N MET A 352 24.10 8.83 -23.54
CA MET A 352 24.05 7.38 -23.38
C MET A 352 22.75 6.85 -23.97
N SER A 353 22.83 5.63 -24.48
CA SER A 353 21.77 4.86 -25.13
C SER A 353 21.68 3.46 -24.50
N ALA A 354 20.65 2.69 -24.85
CA ALA A 354 20.43 1.37 -24.28
C ALA A 354 21.67 0.46 -24.41
N GLY A 355 22.08 -0.15 -23.30
CA GLY A 355 23.29 -0.97 -23.17
C GLY A 355 24.51 -0.21 -22.65
N ASP A 356 24.51 1.12 -22.71
CA ASP A 356 25.63 1.91 -22.19
C ASP A 356 25.70 1.85 -20.66
N HIS A 357 26.92 1.71 -20.15
CA HIS A 357 27.24 1.64 -18.72
C HIS A 357 28.23 2.76 -18.33
N LEU A 358 28.02 3.34 -17.15
CA LEU A 358 28.85 4.40 -16.59
C LEU A 358 29.00 4.22 -15.07
N THR A 359 30.24 4.19 -14.59
CA THR A 359 30.56 4.30 -13.17
C THR A 359 30.52 5.76 -12.75
N LEU A 360 29.82 6.07 -11.66
CA LEU A 360 29.61 7.43 -11.18
C LEU A 360 30.58 7.77 -10.04
N PRO A 361 31.21 8.95 -10.06
CA PRO A 361 32.11 9.37 -8.99
C PRO A 361 31.34 9.71 -7.71
N VAL A 362 31.92 9.34 -6.56
CA VAL A 362 31.37 9.70 -5.24
C VAL A 362 31.48 11.18 -4.95
N ASN A 363 30.63 11.64 -4.04
CA ASN A 363 30.52 13.02 -3.59
C ASN A 363 30.26 14.02 -4.71
N THR A 364 29.60 13.58 -5.78
CA THR A 364 29.25 14.44 -6.91
C THR A 364 27.75 14.40 -7.21
N PHE A 365 27.26 15.51 -7.76
CA PHE A 365 25.94 15.57 -8.36
C PHE A 365 26.02 15.23 -9.84
N HIS A 366 25.03 14.48 -10.30
CA HIS A 366 24.78 14.27 -11.72
C HIS A 366 23.31 14.53 -12.04
N ARG A 367 23.09 15.00 -13.26
CA ARG A 367 21.77 15.32 -13.80
C ARG A 367 21.49 14.43 -14.97
N LEU A 368 20.38 13.71 -14.91
CA LEU A 368 19.90 12.82 -15.97
C LEU A 368 18.69 13.45 -16.62
N THR A 369 18.74 13.61 -17.94
CA THR A 369 17.64 14.17 -18.74
C THR A 369 17.37 13.23 -19.92
N PRO A 370 16.17 12.62 -20.01
CA PRO A 370 15.73 11.96 -21.22
C PRO A 370 15.54 12.99 -22.35
N ILE A 371 16.19 12.77 -23.49
CA ILE A 371 16.34 13.79 -24.55
C ILE A 371 15.48 13.56 -25.81
N ARG A 372 14.99 12.35 -26.05
CA ARG A 372 14.15 12.04 -27.22
C ARG A 372 12.67 12.04 -26.86
N ALA A 373 11.80 11.86 -27.85
CA ALA A 373 10.34 11.83 -27.66
C ALA A 373 9.84 10.65 -26.79
N GLU A 374 10.68 9.66 -26.53
CA GLU A 374 10.36 8.48 -25.73
C GLU A 374 10.96 8.57 -24.32
N ALA A 375 10.27 7.96 -23.35
CA ALA A 375 10.78 7.81 -21.99
C ALA A 375 12.08 6.98 -21.97
N ALA A 376 13.00 7.34 -21.08
CA ALA A 376 14.23 6.59 -20.87
C ALA A 376 14.13 5.77 -19.59
N ALA A 377 14.59 4.53 -19.65
CA ALA A 377 14.64 3.60 -18.53
C ALA A 377 16.10 3.21 -18.25
N TYR A 378 16.48 3.21 -16.99
CA TYR A 378 17.85 2.98 -16.55
C TYR A 378 17.87 2.37 -15.15
N MET A 379 18.97 1.72 -14.79
CA MET A 379 19.18 1.17 -13.46
C MET A 379 20.39 1.78 -12.80
N TYR A 380 20.28 2.00 -11.50
CA TYR A 380 21.42 2.20 -10.62
C TYR A 380 21.74 0.93 -9.87
N VAL A 381 23.02 0.61 -9.75
CA VAL A 381 23.51 -0.39 -8.82
C VAL A 381 24.43 0.30 -7.83
N TYR A 382 24.09 0.23 -6.55
CA TYR A 382 24.90 0.73 -5.45
C TYR A 382 25.49 -0.47 -4.72
N ALA A 383 26.81 -0.62 -4.77
CA ALA A 383 27.50 -1.59 -3.94
C ALA A 383 27.86 -0.96 -2.60
N ASN A 384 27.30 -1.48 -1.51
CA ASN A 384 27.57 -1.00 -0.16
C ASN A 384 28.82 -1.69 0.42
N THR A 385 29.99 -1.19 0.06
CA THR A 385 31.27 -1.72 0.57
C THR A 385 31.43 -1.49 2.08
N SER A 386 30.76 -0.50 2.67
CA SER A 386 30.90 -0.20 4.11
C SER A 386 30.27 -1.29 4.98
N HIS A 387 29.09 -1.78 4.61
CA HIS A 387 28.45 -2.93 5.28
C HIS A 387 29.19 -4.24 5.01
N GLN A 388 29.70 -4.41 3.79
CA GLN A 388 30.55 -5.55 3.46
C GLN A 388 31.78 -5.61 4.37
N MET A 389 32.50 -4.49 4.54
CA MET A 389 33.66 -4.45 5.45
C MET A 389 33.29 -4.61 6.93
N LEU A 390 32.17 -4.05 7.39
CA LEU A 390 31.69 -4.26 8.77
C LEU A 390 31.35 -5.73 9.03
N ASN A 391 30.78 -6.43 8.05
CA ASN A 391 30.45 -7.84 8.19
C ASN A 391 31.65 -8.75 8.00
N ASP A 392 32.55 -8.45 7.05
CA ASP A 392 33.83 -9.17 6.90
C ASP A 392 34.67 -9.08 8.18
N VAL A 393 34.68 -7.90 8.82
CA VAL A 393 35.27 -7.70 10.14
C VAL A 393 34.50 -8.46 11.23
N LYS A 394 33.17 -8.55 11.20
CA LYS A 394 32.41 -9.39 12.15
C LYS A 394 32.64 -10.89 11.95
N THR A 395 32.78 -11.37 10.72
CA THR A 395 33.12 -12.77 10.42
C THR A 395 34.57 -13.10 10.75
N SER A 396 35.48 -12.14 10.61
CA SER A 396 36.87 -12.25 11.09
C SER A 396 36.98 -12.12 12.62
N ALA A 397 36.12 -11.32 13.24
CA ALA A 397 36.04 -11.14 14.68
C ALA A 397 35.21 -12.22 15.38
N HIS A 398 34.67 -13.20 14.65
CA HIS A 398 33.98 -14.34 15.27
C HIS A 398 34.93 -15.29 16.04
N ASP A 399 36.25 -15.03 16.04
CA ASP A 399 37.22 -15.59 16.98
C ASP A 399 37.29 -14.85 18.33
N ILE A 400 36.54 -13.75 18.54
CA ILE A 400 36.46 -13.05 19.84
C ILE A 400 35.02 -12.60 20.12
N GLN A 401 34.48 -13.15 21.21
CA GLN A 401 33.09 -13.08 21.67
C GLN A 401 32.53 -11.67 21.93
N ASP A 402 31.22 -11.58 21.67
CA ASP A 402 30.19 -10.68 22.20
C ASP A 402 30.26 -9.17 21.87
N PHE A 403 29.26 -8.68 21.10
CA PHE A 403 28.31 -7.64 21.55
C PHE A 403 27.20 -7.35 20.49
N ALA A 404 25.95 -7.41 21.01
CA ALA A 404 24.73 -6.67 20.65
C ALA A 404 24.14 -6.70 19.22
N VAL A 405 22.92 -7.24 19.20
CA VAL A 405 21.87 -7.24 18.17
C VAL A 405 21.38 -5.81 17.87
N ILE A 406 21.33 -5.43 16.58
CA ILE A 406 20.46 -4.36 16.07
C ILE A 406 19.72 -4.91 14.85
N THR A 407 18.39 -4.79 14.93
CA THR A 407 17.36 -5.37 14.07
C THR A 407 17.23 -4.70 12.70
N ASP A 408 16.88 -5.51 11.71
CA ASP A 408 16.41 -5.16 10.36
C ASP A 408 15.42 -3.99 10.33
N ALA A 409 15.87 -2.85 9.81
CA ALA A 409 15.06 -1.82 9.18
C ALA A 409 16.00 -0.94 8.31
N ASP A 410 15.55 -0.54 7.12
CA ASP A 410 16.22 0.37 6.17
C ASP A 410 17.23 -0.23 5.17
N ARG A 411 16.72 -0.97 4.17
CA ARG A 411 17.43 -1.25 2.90
C ARG A 411 17.17 -0.19 1.81
N SER A 412 17.32 1.10 2.14
CA SER A 412 17.41 2.20 1.16
C SER A 412 18.20 3.37 1.74
N PRO A 413 19.43 3.69 1.26
CA PRO A 413 20.29 4.70 1.88
C PRO A 413 20.02 6.16 1.47
N TRP A 414 18.86 6.50 0.92
CA TRP A 414 18.63 7.80 0.28
C TRP A 414 18.19 8.95 1.19
N ILE A 415 18.38 8.89 2.51
CA ILE A 415 18.03 9.99 3.42
C ILE A 415 19.05 10.11 4.55
N ARG A 416 20.22 10.71 4.26
CA ARG A 416 21.06 11.23 5.34
C ARG A 416 22.01 12.37 4.94
N ARG A 417 21.55 13.36 4.17
CA ARG A 417 22.21 14.69 4.13
C ARG A 417 21.39 15.80 3.48
N TYR A 418 20.29 16.16 4.12
CA TYR A 418 19.78 17.54 4.16
C TYR A 418 19.02 17.68 5.49
N LEU A 419 19.82 17.77 6.56
CA LEU A 419 19.44 18.43 7.80
C LEU A 419 19.95 19.88 7.70
#